data_AF-A0A964ALW2-F1
#
_entry.id   AF-A0A964ALW2-F1
#
_cell.length_a   1.000
_cell.length_b   1.000
_cell.length_c   1.000
_cell.angle_alpha   90.00
_cell.angle_beta   90.00
_cell.angle_gamma   90.00
#
_symmetry.space_group_name_H-M   'P 1'
#
loop_
_entity.id
_entity.type
_entity.pdbx_description
1 polymer ?
#
loop_
_entity_poly.entity_id
_entity_poly.type
_entity_poly.pdbx_seq_one_letter_code
_entity_poly.pdbx_strand_id
1 'polypeptide(L)'
;MAEDTDELPPDLIQAVRQALGYTEGARWARAGQAWSELVDLALDHEHLDLAREAANRAVDALRRDDRPSATLQVLRRAIALADDEDAQILQQIQLAACLLDAGHLDLSEQVGREVLSATAPGPLRALAADTLAGALLARGDLVGFRGVLAQLREDASGIGVVSADFRGAQLDRLDGRLEAAAQGFAACIEALEQHPGAAGARASACAELGELALLQGDPDLAMGFFDRASEEWAQSGRRAGLFQIEGGRALAALASGATTFLPGLLDGPVAYAEERGLPLLEARLRMARGLCRYAAGSAAADADLQAAILLADTARAPYMAGRVRYERHRWGLSEDLDELRQACDQLSGNQPWFSKATLALARALRHTDPPEALRLAGAVLCRFTAMGLHAERDIAKALVDELVR
;
A
#
# COMPACT_ATOMS: atom_id res chain seq x y z
N MET A 1 -2.49 34.47 -6.20
CA MET A 1 -1.13 34.78 -5.70
C MET A 1 -0.31 35.67 -6.63
N ALA A 2 -0.47 35.65 -7.96
CA ALA A 2 0.33 36.52 -8.84
C ALA A 2 -0.13 37.99 -8.88
N GLU A 3 -1.32 38.32 -8.36
CA GLU A 3 -1.92 39.65 -8.52
C GLU A 3 -1.78 40.57 -7.28
N ASP A 4 -1.28 40.10 -6.14
CA ASP A 4 -1.22 40.87 -4.88
C ASP A 4 0.17 40.85 -4.20
N THR A 5 1.25 40.59 -4.95
CA THR A 5 2.61 40.55 -4.37
C THR A 5 3.18 41.93 -4.03
N ASP A 6 2.55 43.01 -4.49
CA ASP A 6 3.08 44.38 -4.34
C ASP A 6 2.95 44.92 -2.90
N GLU A 7 2.14 44.28 -2.05
CA GLU A 7 1.96 44.65 -0.64
C GLU A 7 2.77 43.79 0.35
N LEU A 8 3.47 42.75 -0.13
CA LEU A 8 4.25 41.86 0.75
C LEU A 8 5.62 42.46 1.13
N PRO A 9 6.09 42.25 2.38
CA PRO A 9 7.45 42.49 2.78
C PRO A 9 8.49 41.86 1.82
N PRO A 10 9.64 42.53 1.53
CA PRO A 10 10.61 42.05 0.54
C PRO A 10 11.18 40.64 0.82
N ASP A 11 11.33 40.28 2.09
CA ASP A 11 11.78 38.96 2.53
C ASP A 11 10.74 37.87 2.25
N LEU A 12 9.45 38.14 2.47
CA LEU A 12 8.35 37.25 2.08
C LEU A 12 8.30 37.04 0.56
N ILE A 13 8.48 38.10 -0.24
CA ILE A 13 8.55 37.99 -1.71
C ILE A 13 9.71 37.08 -2.13
N GLN A 14 10.88 37.25 -1.52
CA GLN A 14 12.04 36.42 -1.82
C GLN A 14 11.81 34.95 -1.46
N ALA A 15 11.24 34.68 -0.29
CA ALA A 15 10.94 33.33 0.18
C ALA A 15 9.91 32.63 -0.73
N VAL A 16 8.82 33.32 -1.12
CA VAL A 16 7.83 32.83 -2.08
C VAL A 16 8.48 32.46 -3.42
N ARG A 17 9.30 33.37 -3.98
CA ARG A 17 9.99 33.12 -5.27
C ARG A 17 10.94 31.92 -5.19
N GLN A 18 11.66 31.78 -4.08
CA GLN A 18 12.54 30.64 -3.86
C GLN A 18 11.77 29.33 -3.79
N ALA A 19 10.69 29.29 -3.00
CA ALA A 19 9.86 28.10 -2.83
C ALA A 19 9.20 27.67 -4.15
N LEU A 20 8.67 28.64 -4.92
CA LEU A 20 8.15 28.41 -6.27
C LEU A 20 9.21 27.85 -7.22
N GLY A 21 10.41 28.44 -7.23
CA GLY A 21 11.50 27.95 -8.06
C GLY A 21 11.92 26.51 -7.74
N TYR A 22 11.83 26.08 -6.48
CA TYR A 22 12.02 24.67 -6.13
C TYR A 22 10.86 23.77 -6.58
N THR A 23 9.61 24.22 -6.44
CA THR A 23 8.43 23.49 -6.91
C THR A 23 8.44 23.28 -8.42
N GLU A 24 8.70 24.34 -9.20
CA GLU A 24 8.79 24.28 -10.68
C GLU A 24 9.93 23.39 -11.15
N GLY A 25 11.05 23.38 -10.43
CA GLY A 25 12.18 22.49 -10.68
C GLY A 25 11.98 21.05 -10.18
N ALA A 26 10.80 20.69 -9.67
CA ALA A 26 10.49 19.39 -9.04
C ALA A 26 11.49 18.98 -7.94
N ARG A 27 12.07 19.96 -7.23
CA ARG A 27 13.00 19.75 -6.11
C ARG A 27 12.23 19.60 -4.81
N TRP A 28 11.39 18.57 -4.73
CA TRP A 28 10.36 18.39 -3.70
C TRP A 28 10.86 18.50 -2.26
N ALA A 29 12.02 17.91 -1.93
CA ALA A 29 12.63 18.04 -0.61
C ALA A 29 12.90 19.52 -0.22
N ARG A 30 13.51 20.27 -1.13
CA ARG A 30 13.84 21.69 -0.90
C ARG A 30 12.60 22.57 -0.94
N ALA A 31 11.65 22.24 -1.81
CA ALA A 31 10.36 22.93 -1.87
C ALA A 31 9.60 22.77 -0.55
N GLY A 32 9.48 21.54 -0.03
CA GLY A 32 8.80 21.26 1.23
C GLY A 32 9.41 22.00 2.41
N GLN A 33 10.74 22.05 2.50
CA GLN A 33 11.44 22.84 3.50
C GLN A 33 11.16 24.35 3.34
N ALA A 34 11.35 24.90 2.13
CA ALA A 34 11.16 26.33 1.89
C ALA A 34 9.72 26.80 2.14
N TRP A 35 8.73 26.00 1.74
CA TRP A 35 7.32 26.28 2.06
C TRP A 35 7.05 26.20 3.57
N SER A 36 7.66 25.25 4.29
CA SER A 36 7.50 25.14 5.74
C SER A 36 8.10 26.34 6.49
N GLU A 37 9.28 26.79 6.07
CA GLU A 37 9.94 27.99 6.61
C GLU A 37 9.11 29.26 6.31
N LEU A 38 8.51 29.34 5.12
CA LEU A 38 7.62 30.45 4.76
C LEU A 38 6.37 30.51 5.63
N VAL A 39 5.84 29.38 6.15
CA VAL A 39 4.72 29.40 7.10
C VAL A 39 5.09 30.23 8.32
N ASP A 40 6.25 29.94 8.94
CA ASP A 40 6.68 30.62 10.16
C ASP A 40 6.96 32.10 9.88
N LEU A 41 7.65 32.41 8.77
CA LEU A 41 7.92 33.80 8.37
C LEU A 41 6.64 34.59 8.09
N ALA A 42 5.64 33.99 7.44
CA ALA A 42 4.37 34.65 7.17
C ALA A 42 3.58 34.92 8.45
N LEU A 43 3.65 34.01 9.44
CA LEU A 43 3.04 34.22 10.75
C LEU A 43 3.72 35.36 11.54
N ASP A 44 5.05 35.46 11.48
CA ASP A 44 5.81 36.53 12.14
C ASP A 44 5.46 37.92 11.59
N HIS A 45 5.06 37.99 10.31
CA HIS A 45 4.57 39.21 9.65
C HIS A 45 3.04 39.32 9.63
N GLU A 46 2.32 38.50 10.40
CA GLU A 46 0.85 38.51 10.51
C GLU A 46 0.08 38.27 9.18
N HIS A 47 0.71 37.66 8.18
CA HIS A 47 0.09 37.30 6.89
C HIS A 47 -0.54 35.90 6.93
N LEU A 48 -1.69 35.76 7.59
CA LEU A 48 -2.35 34.47 7.82
C LEU A 48 -2.71 33.70 6.54
N ASP A 49 -3.22 34.38 5.50
CA ASP A 49 -3.60 33.70 4.25
C ASP A 49 -2.39 33.13 3.50
N LEU A 50 -1.26 33.86 3.53
CA LEU A 50 0.00 33.37 2.98
C LEU A 50 0.53 32.18 3.77
N ALA A 51 0.43 32.22 5.11
CA ALA A 51 0.82 31.10 5.96
C ALA A 51 -0.01 29.85 5.67
N ARG A 52 -1.34 29.99 5.47
CA ARG A 52 -2.24 28.89 5.11
C ARG A 52 -1.87 28.26 3.77
N GLU A 53 -1.70 29.09 2.73
CA GLU A 53 -1.30 28.62 1.40
C GLU A 53 0.08 27.97 1.42
N ALA A 54 1.04 28.55 2.13
CA ALA A 54 2.38 27.99 2.30
C ALA A 54 2.33 26.62 2.99
N ALA A 55 1.49 26.46 4.02
CA ALA A 55 1.32 25.18 4.70
C ALA A 55 0.76 24.11 3.75
N ASN A 56 -0.26 24.44 2.96
CA ASN A 56 -0.83 23.52 1.96
C ASN A 56 0.21 23.08 0.92
N ARG A 57 1.02 24.02 0.43
CA ARG A 57 2.10 23.72 -0.53
C ARG A 57 3.24 22.92 0.08
N ALA A 58 3.58 23.17 1.33
CA ALA A 58 4.55 22.38 2.08
C ALA A 58 4.08 20.92 2.21
N VAL A 59 2.80 20.71 2.55
CA VAL A 59 2.20 19.37 2.61
C VAL A 59 2.31 18.65 1.26
N ASP A 60 1.88 19.27 0.16
CA ASP A 60 1.97 18.64 -1.17
C ASP A 60 3.42 18.31 -1.55
N ALA A 61 4.34 19.25 -1.37
CA ALA A 61 5.76 19.06 -1.70
C ALA A 61 6.40 17.94 -0.86
N LEU A 62 6.14 17.89 0.44
CA LEU A 62 6.68 16.84 1.32
C LEU A 62 6.06 15.47 1.03
N ARG A 63 4.78 15.41 0.65
CA ARG A 63 4.14 14.15 0.19
C ARG A 63 4.73 13.66 -1.12
N ARG A 64 5.04 14.55 -2.07
CA ARG A 64 5.72 14.19 -3.33
C ARG A 64 7.16 13.75 -3.12
N ASP A 65 7.80 14.22 -2.05
CA ASP A 65 9.12 13.77 -1.60
C ASP A 65 9.05 12.51 -0.69
N ASP A 66 7.86 11.92 -0.51
CA ASP A 66 7.61 10.78 0.38
C ASP A 66 8.20 10.98 1.80
N ARG A 67 7.97 12.15 2.43
CA ARG A 67 8.46 12.49 3.78
C ARG A 67 7.33 12.50 4.82
N PRO A 68 6.67 11.37 5.13
CA PRO A 68 5.47 11.38 5.94
C PRO A 68 5.68 12.02 7.33
N SER A 69 6.79 11.75 8.02
CA SER A 69 7.06 12.36 9.33
C SER A 69 7.12 13.89 9.30
N ALA A 70 7.72 14.48 8.27
CA ALA A 70 7.76 15.94 8.11
C ALA A 70 6.39 16.48 7.71
N THR A 71 5.69 15.80 6.80
CA THR A 71 4.32 16.13 6.40
C THR A 71 3.37 16.16 7.59
N LEU A 72 3.45 15.19 8.52
CA LEU A 72 2.62 15.15 9.74
C LEU A 72 2.79 16.40 10.61
N GLN A 73 4.01 16.96 10.69
CA GLN A 73 4.27 18.18 11.46
C GLN A 73 3.61 19.39 10.81
N VAL A 74 3.75 19.53 9.49
CA VAL A 74 3.14 20.63 8.73
C VAL A 74 1.61 20.51 8.71
N LEU A 75 1.05 19.31 8.56
CA LEU A 75 -0.39 19.08 8.57
C LEU A 75 -1.06 19.55 9.87
N ARG A 76 -0.43 19.33 11.02
CA ARG A 76 -0.95 19.85 12.30
C ARG A 76 -1.03 21.36 12.32
N ARG A 77 -0.06 22.06 11.72
CA ARG A 77 -0.09 23.51 11.55
C ARG A 77 -1.17 23.92 10.54
N ALA A 78 -1.26 23.25 9.40
CA ALA A 78 -2.26 23.51 8.36
C ALA A 78 -3.69 23.38 8.92
N ILE A 79 -3.96 22.35 9.74
CA ILE A 79 -5.25 22.17 10.42
C ILE A 79 -5.56 23.33 11.37
N ALA A 80 -4.56 23.84 12.10
CA ALA A 80 -4.73 24.98 13.01
C ALA A 80 -4.92 26.32 12.28
N LEU A 81 -4.48 26.41 11.01
CA LEU A 81 -4.58 27.60 10.17
C LEU A 81 -5.80 27.59 9.24
N ALA A 82 -6.53 26.48 9.15
CA ALA A 82 -7.72 26.36 8.32
C ALA A 82 -8.79 27.36 8.80
N ASP A 83 -9.37 28.11 7.86
CA ASP A 83 -10.38 29.15 8.08
C ASP A 83 -11.81 28.68 7.80
N ASP A 84 -11.96 27.55 7.13
CA ASP A 84 -13.25 26.91 6.89
C ASP A 84 -13.24 25.41 7.20
N GLU A 85 -14.45 24.86 7.37
CA GLU A 85 -14.67 23.48 7.77
C GLU A 85 -14.22 22.47 6.70
N ASP A 86 -14.44 22.77 5.41
CA ASP A 86 -14.06 21.89 4.30
C ASP A 86 -12.53 21.77 4.18
N ALA A 87 -11.82 22.89 4.31
CA ALA A 87 -10.37 22.92 4.36
C ALA A 87 -9.84 22.12 5.56
N GLN A 88 -10.43 22.30 6.75
CA GLN A 88 -10.05 21.54 7.93
C GLN A 88 -10.24 20.03 7.73
N ILE A 89 -11.40 19.61 7.21
CA ILE A 89 -11.72 18.21 6.89
C ILE A 89 -10.70 17.65 5.90
N LEU A 90 -10.41 18.36 4.81
CA LEU A 90 -9.43 17.92 3.81
C LEU A 90 -8.04 17.71 4.43
N GLN A 91 -7.58 18.61 5.30
CA GLN A 91 -6.29 18.44 5.98
C GLN A 91 -6.30 17.25 6.94
N GLN A 92 -7.41 16.98 7.63
CA GLN A 92 -7.52 15.79 8.49
C GLN A 92 -7.56 14.48 7.68
N ILE A 93 -8.18 14.46 6.51
CA ILE A 93 -8.09 13.33 5.57
C ILE A 93 -6.64 13.11 5.16
N GLN A 94 -5.91 14.16 4.80
CA GLN A 94 -4.50 14.07 4.43
C GLN A 94 -3.63 13.61 5.61
N LEU A 95 -3.97 14.00 6.84
CA LEU A 95 -3.35 13.50 8.07
C LEU A 95 -3.54 11.99 8.22
N ALA A 96 -4.77 11.48 8.06
CA ALA A 96 -5.03 10.05 8.11
C ALA A 96 -4.23 9.29 7.05
N ALA A 97 -4.18 9.78 5.80
CA ALA A 97 -3.39 9.17 4.73
C ALA A 97 -1.88 9.19 5.02
N CYS A 98 -1.37 10.27 5.59
CA CYS A 98 0.04 10.38 5.92
C CYS A 98 0.45 9.50 7.12
N LEU A 99 -0.45 9.31 8.09
CA LEU A 99 -0.29 8.34 9.18
C LEU A 99 -0.24 6.91 8.64
N LEU A 100 -1.05 6.59 7.63
CA LEU A 100 -1.00 5.30 6.94
C LEU A 100 0.37 5.09 6.27
N ASP A 101 0.86 6.07 5.51
CA ASP A 101 2.17 6.01 4.85
C ASP A 101 3.32 5.83 5.86
N ALA A 102 3.21 6.45 7.05
CA ALA A 102 4.15 6.32 8.16
C ALA A 102 4.04 5.00 8.95
N GLY A 103 3.07 4.13 8.63
CA GLY A 103 2.81 2.90 9.37
C GLY A 103 2.11 3.08 10.72
N HIS A 104 1.57 4.26 11.02
CA HIS A 104 0.78 4.53 12.23
C HIS A 104 -0.69 4.14 12.03
N LEU A 105 -0.94 2.86 11.78
CA LEU A 105 -2.26 2.37 11.34
C LEU A 105 -3.40 2.62 12.34
N ASP A 106 -3.17 2.49 13.65
CA ASP A 106 -4.20 2.78 14.65
C ASP A 106 -4.63 4.24 14.63
N LEU A 107 -3.66 5.15 14.56
CA LEU A 107 -3.93 6.59 14.55
C LEU A 107 -4.57 7.00 13.22
N SER A 108 -4.13 6.41 12.10
CA SER A 108 -4.74 6.62 10.79
C SER A 108 -6.22 6.23 10.78
N GLU A 109 -6.55 5.06 11.34
CA GLU A 109 -7.93 4.60 11.48
C GLU A 109 -8.73 5.53 12.40
N GLN A 110 -8.18 5.89 13.57
CA GLN A 110 -8.85 6.76 14.53
C GLN A 110 -9.24 8.09 13.87
N VAL A 111 -8.27 8.79 13.26
CA VAL A 111 -8.51 10.06 12.57
C VAL A 111 -9.49 9.85 11.42
N GLY A 112 -9.35 8.79 10.64
CA GLY A 112 -10.28 8.48 9.54
C GLY A 112 -11.73 8.29 10.00
N ARG A 113 -11.96 7.62 11.14
CA ARG A 113 -13.31 7.46 11.72
C ARG A 113 -13.87 8.77 12.24
N GLU A 114 -13.06 9.56 12.94
CA GLU A 114 -13.45 10.87 13.46
C GLU A 114 -13.91 11.79 12.33
N VAL A 115 -13.08 11.94 11.29
CA VAL A 115 -13.38 12.78 10.11
C VAL A 115 -14.61 12.28 9.37
N LEU A 116 -14.70 10.97 9.08
CA LEU A 116 -15.84 10.39 8.39
C LEU A 116 -17.16 10.61 9.15
N SER A 117 -17.12 10.56 10.49
CA SER A 117 -18.30 10.79 11.33
C SER A 117 -18.73 12.26 11.37
N ALA A 118 -17.78 13.19 11.30
CA ALA A 118 -18.02 14.63 11.35
C ALA A 118 -18.41 15.24 10.00
N THR A 119 -18.04 14.60 8.88
CA THR A 119 -18.24 15.16 7.53
C THR A 119 -19.64 14.87 6.99
N ALA A 120 -20.35 15.88 6.49
CA ALA A 120 -21.65 15.72 5.83
C ALA A 120 -21.54 14.90 4.51
N PRO A 121 -22.62 14.22 4.07
CA PRO A 121 -22.63 13.46 2.81
C PRO A 121 -22.15 14.28 1.60
N GLY A 122 -21.25 13.69 0.81
CA GLY A 122 -20.67 14.34 -0.37
C GLY A 122 -19.23 13.92 -0.67
N PRO A 123 -18.53 14.63 -1.59
CA PRO A 123 -17.21 14.24 -2.08
C PRO A 123 -16.13 14.14 -1.00
N LEU A 124 -16.12 15.04 -0.01
CA LEU A 124 -15.16 14.98 1.10
C LEU A 124 -15.38 13.77 1.99
N ARG A 125 -16.65 13.41 2.25
CA ARG A 125 -17.00 12.21 3.02
C ARG A 125 -16.59 10.94 2.28
N ALA A 126 -16.80 10.88 0.96
CA ALA A 126 -16.32 9.79 0.13
C ALA A 126 -14.78 9.67 0.19
N LEU A 127 -14.05 10.79 0.10
CA LEU A 127 -12.59 10.78 0.21
C LEU A 127 -12.11 10.33 1.62
N ALA A 128 -12.81 10.74 2.68
CA ALA A 128 -12.53 10.27 4.03
C ALA A 128 -12.78 8.75 4.17
N ALA A 129 -13.89 8.26 3.60
CA ALA A 129 -14.22 6.84 3.58
C ALA A 129 -13.17 6.01 2.81
N ASP A 130 -12.72 6.46 1.64
CA ASP A 130 -11.66 5.78 0.88
C ASP A 130 -10.33 5.73 1.66
N THR A 131 -9.95 6.84 2.30
CA THR A 131 -8.74 6.90 3.13
C THR A 131 -8.82 5.93 4.31
N LEU A 132 -9.94 5.93 5.03
CA LEU A 132 -10.19 5.00 6.13
C LEU A 132 -10.21 3.54 5.64
N ALA A 133 -10.79 3.28 4.48
CA ALA A 133 -10.82 1.96 3.87
C ALA A 133 -9.39 1.42 3.62
N GLY A 134 -8.47 2.27 3.17
CA GLY A 134 -7.05 1.93 3.04
C GLY A 134 -6.39 1.53 4.36
N ALA A 135 -6.65 2.27 5.44
CA ALA A 135 -6.13 1.96 6.78
C ALA A 135 -6.67 0.62 7.31
N LEU A 136 -7.99 0.39 7.19
CA LEU A 136 -8.64 -0.83 7.63
C LEU A 136 -8.13 -2.07 6.87
N LEU A 137 -7.92 -1.94 5.57
CA LEU A 137 -7.29 -2.98 4.76
C LEU A 137 -5.87 -3.31 5.22
N ALA A 138 -5.04 -2.30 5.47
CA ALA A 138 -3.66 -2.50 5.94
C ALA A 138 -3.63 -3.21 7.31
N ARG A 139 -4.60 -2.90 8.18
CA ARG A 139 -4.79 -3.54 9.49
C ARG A 139 -5.42 -4.93 9.44
N GLY A 140 -5.99 -5.31 8.31
CA GLY A 140 -6.78 -6.53 8.18
C GLY A 140 -8.16 -6.51 8.85
N ASP A 141 -8.70 -5.34 9.20
CA ASP A 141 -10.08 -5.23 9.68
C ASP A 141 -11.09 -5.27 8.52
N LEU A 142 -11.45 -6.49 8.10
CA LEU A 142 -12.41 -6.67 7.01
C LEU A 142 -13.86 -6.36 7.39
N VAL A 143 -14.21 -6.45 8.67
CA VAL A 143 -15.56 -6.13 9.12
C VAL A 143 -15.76 -4.62 9.00
N GLY A 144 -14.82 -3.84 9.55
CA GLY A 144 -14.80 -2.39 9.39
C GLY A 144 -14.71 -1.98 7.92
N PHE A 145 -13.81 -2.59 7.15
CA PHE A 145 -13.62 -2.26 5.73
C PHE A 145 -14.91 -2.44 4.91
N ARG A 146 -15.64 -3.55 5.09
CA ARG A 146 -16.93 -3.77 4.39
C ARG A 146 -17.96 -2.71 4.76
N GLY A 147 -18.03 -2.31 6.03
CA GLY A 147 -18.92 -1.24 6.48
C GLY A 147 -18.59 0.11 5.84
N VAL A 148 -17.30 0.48 5.82
CA VAL A 148 -16.84 1.74 5.20
C VAL A 148 -16.99 1.72 3.69
N LEU A 149 -16.78 0.58 3.02
CA LEU A 149 -17.00 0.44 1.59
C LEU A 149 -18.47 0.65 1.20
N ALA A 150 -19.41 0.19 2.01
CA ALA A 150 -20.83 0.46 1.78
C ALA A 150 -21.12 1.97 1.82
N GLN A 151 -20.59 2.68 2.82
CA GLN A 151 -20.72 4.14 2.93
C GLN A 151 -20.05 4.86 1.75
N LEU A 152 -18.83 4.44 1.37
CA LEU A 152 -18.13 4.99 0.22
C LEU A 152 -18.98 4.89 -1.06
N ARG A 153 -19.68 3.76 -1.29
CA ARG A 153 -20.56 3.58 -2.45
C ARG A 153 -21.80 4.49 -2.40
N GLU A 154 -22.32 4.76 -1.22
CA GLU A 154 -23.47 5.67 -1.03
C GLU A 154 -23.07 7.13 -1.27
N ASP A 155 -21.89 7.55 -0.78
CA ASP A 155 -21.41 8.93 -0.87
C ASP A 155 -20.68 9.24 -2.20
N ALA A 156 -20.26 8.22 -2.94
CA ALA A 156 -19.47 8.36 -4.17
C ALA A 156 -20.25 9.02 -5.31
N SER A 157 -19.61 9.96 -5.99
CA SER A 157 -20.09 10.56 -7.23
C SER A 157 -18.93 10.87 -8.17
N GLY A 158 -19.19 10.89 -9.48
CA GLY A 158 -18.17 11.12 -10.51
C GLY A 158 -16.98 10.16 -10.35
N ILE A 159 -15.78 10.73 -10.21
CA ILE A 159 -14.54 9.94 -10.03
C ILE A 159 -14.52 9.14 -8.72
N GLY A 160 -15.29 9.55 -7.71
CA GLY A 160 -15.42 8.83 -6.45
C GLY A 160 -16.03 7.42 -6.61
N VAL A 161 -16.84 7.21 -7.66
CA VAL A 161 -17.38 5.88 -7.99
C VAL A 161 -16.25 4.91 -8.34
N VAL A 162 -15.25 5.38 -9.11
CA VAL A 162 -14.09 4.57 -9.47
C VAL A 162 -13.27 4.18 -8.24
N SER A 163 -13.16 5.07 -7.24
CA SER A 163 -12.52 4.72 -5.96
C SER A 163 -13.30 3.61 -5.23
N ALA A 164 -14.63 3.71 -5.16
CA ALA A 164 -15.48 2.69 -4.57
C ALA A 164 -15.35 1.33 -5.30
N ASP A 165 -15.27 1.34 -6.63
CA ASP A 165 -15.10 0.15 -7.45
C ASP A 165 -13.72 -0.48 -7.26
N PHE A 166 -12.67 0.34 -7.18
CA PHE A 166 -11.31 -0.12 -6.88
C PHE A 166 -11.25 -0.84 -5.52
N ARG A 167 -11.88 -0.27 -4.48
CA ARG A 167 -11.99 -0.93 -3.16
C ARG A 167 -12.86 -2.19 -3.20
N GLY A 168 -13.92 -2.18 -4.02
CA GLY A 168 -14.72 -3.38 -4.30
C GLY A 168 -13.87 -4.52 -4.87
N ALA A 169 -13.04 -4.22 -5.88
CA ALA A 169 -12.13 -5.19 -6.47
C ALA A 169 -11.07 -5.71 -5.48
N GLN A 170 -10.57 -4.85 -4.58
CA GLN A 170 -9.70 -5.29 -3.47
C GLN A 170 -10.43 -6.25 -2.53
N LEU A 171 -11.71 -5.99 -2.19
CA LEU A 171 -12.53 -6.90 -1.39
C LEU A 171 -12.71 -8.25 -2.10
N ASP A 172 -13.04 -8.22 -3.39
CA ASP A 172 -13.20 -9.42 -4.21
C ASP A 172 -11.93 -10.27 -4.21
N ARG A 173 -10.75 -9.64 -4.33
CA ARG A 173 -9.46 -10.35 -4.24
C ARG A 173 -9.27 -11.02 -2.88
N LEU A 174 -9.58 -10.31 -1.78
CA LEU A 174 -9.44 -10.84 -0.42
C LEU A 174 -10.43 -11.97 -0.13
N ASP A 175 -11.65 -11.90 -0.68
CA ASP A 175 -12.66 -12.95 -0.59
C ASP A 175 -12.37 -14.15 -1.51
N GLY A 176 -11.35 -14.07 -2.38
CA GLY A 176 -10.99 -15.12 -3.34
C GLY A 176 -11.82 -15.10 -4.63
N ARG A 177 -12.61 -14.06 -4.88
CA ARG A 177 -13.33 -13.83 -6.14
C ARG A 177 -12.37 -13.22 -7.18
N LEU A 178 -11.31 -13.95 -7.54
CA LEU A 178 -10.19 -13.44 -8.33
C LEU A 178 -10.59 -12.91 -9.71
N GLU A 179 -11.49 -13.62 -10.40
CA GLU A 179 -11.98 -13.18 -11.71
C GLU A 179 -12.76 -11.85 -11.63
N ALA A 180 -13.63 -11.71 -10.63
CA ALA A 180 -14.38 -10.47 -10.40
C ALA A 180 -13.44 -9.31 -10.03
N ALA A 181 -12.41 -9.58 -9.20
CA ALA A 181 -11.40 -8.59 -8.86
C ALA A 181 -10.62 -8.12 -10.11
N ALA A 182 -10.21 -9.04 -10.99
CA ALA A 182 -9.52 -8.70 -12.23
C ALA A 182 -10.38 -7.82 -13.14
N GLN A 183 -11.65 -8.18 -13.33
CA GLN A 183 -12.61 -7.39 -14.10
C GLN A 183 -12.82 -5.99 -13.50
N GLY A 184 -12.95 -5.91 -12.17
CA GLY A 184 -13.10 -4.64 -11.46
C GLY A 184 -11.89 -3.71 -11.63
N PHE A 185 -10.66 -4.22 -11.48
CA PHE A 185 -9.46 -3.41 -11.69
C PHE A 185 -9.30 -2.98 -13.15
N ALA A 186 -9.61 -3.85 -14.11
CA ALA A 186 -9.58 -3.51 -15.53
C ALA A 186 -10.58 -2.38 -15.87
N ALA A 187 -11.81 -2.47 -15.35
CA ALA A 187 -12.82 -1.43 -15.51
C ALA A 187 -12.39 -0.10 -14.88
N CYS A 188 -11.72 -0.14 -13.72
CA CYS A 188 -11.15 1.07 -13.10
C CYS A 188 -10.11 1.72 -14.01
N ILE A 189 -9.23 0.94 -14.65
CA ILE A 189 -8.21 1.48 -15.56
C ILE A 189 -8.89 2.18 -16.73
N GLU A 190 -9.86 1.54 -17.38
CA GLU A 190 -10.62 2.08 -18.52
C GLU A 190 -11.31 3.40 -18.15
N ALA A 191 -12.00 3.43 -17.01
CA ALA A 191 -12.70 4.63 -16.52
C ALA A 191 -11.74 5.81 -16.27
N LEU A 192 -10.47 5.55 -15.98
CA LEU A 192 -9.46 6.56 -15.67
C LEU A 192 -8.63 7.00 -16.89
N GLU A 193 -8.76 6.37 -18.06
CA GLU A 193 -7.89 6.67 -19.22
C GLU A 193 -8.00 8.12 -19.69
N GLN A 194 -9.19 8.70 -19.62
CA GLN A 194 -9.44 10.09 -20.05
C GLN A 194 -9.07 11.14 -18.99
N HIS A 195 -8.46 10.72 -17.87
CA HIS A 195 -8.09 11.60 -16.77
C HIS A 195 -6.56 11.65 -16.60
N PRO A 196 -5.84 12.61 -17.22
CA PRO A 196 -4.38 12.69 -17.12
C PRO A 196 -3.85 12.74 -15.67
N GLY A 197 -4.58 13.43 -14.77
CA GLY A 197 -4.26 13.49 -13.35
C GLY A 197 -4.44 12.19 -12.57
N ALA A 198 -5.00 11.14 -13.17
CA ALA A 198 -5.28 9.86 -12.53
C ALA A 198 -4.20 8.79 -12.75
N ALA A 199 -3.02 9.17 -13.26
CA ALA A 199 -1.92 8.22 -13.52
C ALA A 199 -1.58 7.34 -12.31
N GLY A 200 -1.49 7.91 -11.10
CA GLY A 200 -1.24 7.12 -9.89
C GLY A 200 -2.34 6.10 -9.55
N ALA A 201 -3.61 6.43 -9.84
CA ALA A 201 -4.72 5.51 -9.62
C ALA A 201 -4.72 4.37 -10.66
N ARG A 202 -4.45 4.68 -11.94
CA ARG A 202 -4.24 3.65 -12.97
C ARG A 202 -3.06 2.74 -12.63
N ALA A 203 -1.94 3.32 -12.19
CA ALA A 203 -0.77 2.57 -11.75
C ALA A 203 -1.10 1.60 -10.61
N SER A 204 -1.92 2.03 -9.64
CA SER A 204 -2.36 1.19 -8.53
C SER A 204 -3.24 0.02 -8.98
N ALA A 205 -4.17 0.26 -9.91
CA ALA A 205 -4.99 -0.81 -10.50
C ALA A 205 -4.17 -1.80 -11.32
N CYS A 206 -3.21 -1.32 -12.12
CA CYS A 206 -2.25 -2.20 -12.82
C CYS A 206 -1.42 -3.03 -11.84
N ALA A 207 -0.97 -2.43 -10.72
CA ALA A 207 -0.20 -3.16 -9.71
C ALA A 207 -1.02 -4.29 -9.05
N GLU A 208 -2.30 -4.06 -8.76
CA GLU A 208 -3.19 -5.10 -8.22
C GLU A 208 -3.44 -6.23 -9.23
N LEU A 209 -3.56 -5.93 -10.53
CA LEU A 209 -3.61 -6.94 -11.58
C LEU A 209 -2.31 -7.76 -11.66
N GLY A 210 -1.15 -7.12 -11.49
CA GLY A 210 0.15 -7.80 -11.41
C GLY A 210 0.23 -8.77 -10.22
N GLU A 211 -0.18 -8.34 -9.03
CA GLU A 211 -0.24 -9.22 -7.85
C GLU A 211 -1.25 -10.37 -8.02
N LEU A 212 -2.37 -10.12 -8.71
CA LEU A 212 -3.37 -11.15 -9.01
C LEU A 212 -2.83 -12.20 -9.99
N ALA A 213 -2.12 -11.78 -11.04
CA ALA A 213 -1.45 -12.69 -11.96
C ALA A 213 -0.38 -13.54 -11.24
N LEU A 214 0.40 -12.96 -10.33
CA LEU A 214 1.32 -13.73 -9.46
C LEU A 214 0.59 -14.74 -8.58
N LEU A 215 -0.55 -14.37 -8.01
CA LEU A 215 -1.36 -15.28 -7.20
C LEU A 215 -1.83 -16.49 -8.00
N GLN A 216 -2.18 -16.27 -9.28
CA GLN A 216 -2.63 -17.28 -10.25
C GLN A 216 -1.49 -18.08 -10.89
N GLY A 217 -0.23 -17.72 -10.62
CA GLY A 217 0.93 -18.42 -11.16
C GLY A 217 1.28 -18.04 -12.61
N ASP A 218 0.90 -16.84 -13.05
CA ASP A 218 1.25 -16.28 -14.36
C ASP A 218 2.23 -15.10 -14.19
N PRO A 219 3.54 -15.36 -14.02
CA PRO A 219 4.53 -14.32 -13.79
C PRO A 219 4.82 -13.46 -15.03
N ASP A 220 4.58 -13.97 -16.24
CA ASP A 220 4.78 -13.22 -17.48
C ASP A 220 3.68 -12.16 -17.65
N LEU A 221 2.42 -12.54 -17.40
CA LEU A 221 1.30 -11.59 -17.35
C LEU A 221 1.50 -10.56 -16.22
N ALA A 222 1.97 -11.02 -15.05
CA ALA A 222 2.29 -10.12 -13.95
C ALA A 222 3.34 -9.07 -14.33
N MET A 223 4.41 -9.47 -15.04
CA MET A 223 5.43 -8.56 -15.52
C MET A 223 4.85 -7.50 -16.45
N GLY A 224 3.99 -7.89 -17.40
CA GLY A 224 3.31 -6.95 -18.31
C GLY A 224 2.48 -5.89 -17.57
N PHE A 225 1.77 -6.29 -16.52
CA PHE A 225 1.02 -5.35 -15.67
C PHE A 225 1.94 -4.45 -14.85
N PHE A 226 3.04 -4.98 -14.31
CA PHE A 226 4.00 -4.18 -13.57
C PHE A 226 4.75 -3.18 -14.45
N ASP A 227 5.09 -3.53 -15.70
CA ASP A 227 5.69 -2.60 -16.65
C ASP A 227 4.73 -1.42 -16.93
N ARG A 228 3.44 -1.70 -17.20
CA ARG A 228 2.42 -0.65 -17.34
C ARG A 228 2.27 0.20 -16.07
N ALA A 229 2.26 -0.43 -14.89
CA ALA A 229 2.19 0.29 -13.62
C ALA A 229 3.40 1.22 -13.40
N SER A 230 4.59 0.79 -13.82
CA SER A 230 5.83 1.59 -13.74
C SER A 230 5.73 2.85 -14.59
N GLU A 231 5.22 2.75 -15.81
CA GLU A 231 5.04 3.90 -16.71
C GLU A 231 4.09 4.93 -16.10
N GLU A 232 2.95 4.47 -15.56
CA GLU A 232 1.94 5.33 -14.94
C GLU A 232 2.47 5.99 -13.64
N TRP A 233 3.20 5.25 -12.80
CA TRP A 233 3.83 5.85 -11.62
C TRP A 233 4.90 6.89 -11.99
N ALA A 234 5.67 6.65 -13.05
CA ALA A 234 6.65 7.62 -13.56
C ALA A 234 5.95 8.92 -14.02
N GLN A 235 4.82 8.80 -14.72
CA GLN A 235 4.01 9.95 -15.13
C GLN A 235 3.44 10.72 -13.92
N SER A 236 3.03 10.02 -12.86
CA SER A 236 2.54 10.65 -11.63
C SER A 236 3.63 11.34 -10.80
N GLY A 237 4.91 11.01 -11.04
CA GLY A 237 6.05 11.51 -10.28
C GLY A 237 6.18 10.96 -8.85
N ARG A 238 5.49 9.86 -8.50
CA ARG A 238 5.52 9.26 -7.15
C ARG A 238 6.53 8.11 -7.08
N ARG A 239 7.65 8.35 -6.41
CA ARG A 239 8.78 7.42 -6.35
C ARG A 239 8.51 6.19 -5.49
N ALA A 240 7.84 6.34 -4.34
CA ALA A 240 7.40 5.20 -3.54
C ALA A 240 6.59 4.17 -4.35
N GLY A 241 5.70 4.64 -5.24
CA GLY A 241 4.92 3.80 -6.14
C GLY A 241 5.80 3.01 -7.10
N LEU A 242 6.79 3.64 -7.73
CA LEU A 242 7.78 2.97 -8.60
C LEU A 242 8.52 1.85 -7.87
N PHE A 243 8.99 2.11 -6.66
CA PHE A 243 9.71 1.09 -5.88
C PHE A 243 8.81 -0.08 -5.48
N GLN A 244 7.55 0.16 -5.15
CA GLN A 244 6.59 -0.93 -4.96
C GLN A 244 6.53 -1.83 -6.21
N ILE A 245 6.51 -1.25 -7.41
CA ILE A 245 6.51 -2.01 -8.66
C ILE A 245 7.82 -2.78 -8.86
N GLU A 246 8.97 -2.19 -8.57
CA GLU A 246 10.26 -2.91 -8.65
C GLU A 246 10.27 -4.16 -7.75
N GLY A 247 9.69 -4.08 -6.55
CA GLY A 247 9.48 -5.25 -5.69
C GLY A 247 8.60 -6.32 -6.35
N GLY A 248 7.49 -5.92 -6.96
CA GLY A 248 6.59 -6.82 -7.70
C GLY A 248 7.29 -7.50 -8.90
N ARG A 249 8.06 -6.74 -9.69
CA ARG A 249 8.85 -7.26 -10.82
C ARG A 249 9.91 -8.26 -10.36
N ALA A 250 10.57 -7.99 -9.23
CA ALA A 250 11.53 -8.92 -8.66
C ALA A 250 10.86 -10.25 -8.25
N LEU A 251 9.66 -10.20 -7.66
CA LEU A 251 8.87 -11.40 -7.34
C LEU A 251 8.41 -12.16 -8.59
N ALA A 252 7.98 -11.44 -9.64
CA ALA A 252 7.61 -12.04 -10.92
C ALA A 252 8.80 -12.73 -11.60
N ALA A 253 9.94 -12.05 -11.68
CA ALA A 253 11.17 -12.62 -12.22
C ALA A 253 11.62 -13.86 -11.44
N LEU A 254 11.51 -13.82 -10.11
CA LEU A 254 11.80 -14.98 -9.26
C LEU A 254 10.85 -16.15 -9.53
N ALA A 255 9.55 -15.89 -9.71
CA ALA A 255 8.55 -16.90 -10.05
C ALA A 255 8.78 -17.52 -11.44
N SER A 256 9.33 -16.75 -12.40
CA SER A 256 9.79 -17.28 -13.71
C SER A 256 11.15 -17.99 -13.63
N GLY A 257 11.78 -18.09 -12.46
CA GLY A 257 13.06 -18.78 -12.26
C GLY A 257 14.31 -17.95 -12.58
N ALA A 258 14.18 -16.63 -12.79
CA ALA A 258 15.33 -15.74 -12.98
C ALA A 258 15.96 -15.40 -11.61
N THR A 259 17.18 -15.88 -11.34
CA THR A 259 17.79 -15.81 -9.99
C THR A 259 19.09 -15.00 -9.91
N THR A 260 19.68 -14.59 -11.03
CA THR A 260 21.11 -14.19 -11.07
C THR A 260 21.42 -12.71 -10.86
N PHE A 261 20.44 -11.79 -10.91
CA PHE A 261 20.70 -10.33 -10.86
C PHE A 261 19.75 -9.53 -9.96
N LEU A 262 18.80 -10.19 -9.31
CA LEU A 262 17.69 -9.53 -8.60
C LEU A 262 18.04 -8.87 -7.25
N PRO A 263 18.98 -9.39 -6.41
CA PRO A 263 19.19 -8.83 -5.08
C PRO A 263 19.65 -7.36 -5.05
N GLY A 264 20.60 -6.98 -5.92
CA GLY A 264 21.16 -5.63 -5.94
C GLY A 264 20.20 -4.58 -6.49
N LEU A 265 19.19 -5.00 -7.28
CA LEU A 265 18.16 -4.11 -7.81
C LEU A 265 17.36 -3.44 -6.69
N LEU A 266 17.14 -4.15 -5.58
CA LEU A 266 16.28 -3.71 -4.48
C LEU A 266 17.04 -3.01 -3.34
N ASP A 267 18.37 -2.87 -3.42
CA ASP A 267 19.13 -2.19 -2.35
C ASP A 267 18.82 -0.70 -2.27
N GLY A 268 18.77 0.00 -3.42
CA GLY A 268 18.38 1.41 -3.49
C GLY A 268 16.94 1.66 -3.02
N PRO A 269 15.94 0.90 -3.52
CA PRO A 269 14.56 0.96 -3.04
C PRO A 269 14.40 0.75 -1.54
N VAL A 270 15.06 -0.26 -0.95
CA VAL A 270 15.00 -0.52 0.49
C VAL A 270 15.61 0.64 1.28
N ALA A 271 16.80 1.09 0.91
CA ALA A 271 17.45 2.22 1.57
C ALA A 271 16.59 3.49 1.50
N TYR A 272 15.94 3.73 0.35
CA TYR A 272 15.00 4.83 0.21
C TYR A 272 13.82 4.72 1.19
N ALA A 273 13.16 3.56 1.27
CA ALA A 273 12.01 3.39 2.16
C ALA A 273 12.40 3.56 3.64
N GLU A 274 13.57 3.06 4.03
CA GLU A 274 14.15 3.21 5.36
C GLU A 274 14.44 4.68 5.70
N GLU A 275 15.20 5.39 4.85
CA GLU A 275 15.55 6.82 5.02
C GLU A 275 14.33 7.75 5.10
N ARG A 276 13.21 7.33 4.48
CA ARG A 276 11.97 8.09 4.40
C ARG A 276 10.97 7.74 5.49
N GLY A 277 11.18 6.66 6.24
CA GLY A 277 10.25 6.18 7.25
C GLY A 277 8.95 5.66 6.65
N LEU A 278 9.06 4.80 5.63
CA LEU A 278 7.94 4.17 4.93
C LEU A 278 7.88 2.66 5.28
N PRO A 279 7.54 2.28 6.53
CA PRO A 279 7.77 0.94 7.04
C PRO A 279 7.01 -0.16 6.27
N LEU A 280 5.81 0.14 5.76
CA LEU A 280 5.03 -0.85 4.99
C LEU A 280 5.63 -1.10 3.60
N LEU A 281 6.17 -0.06 2.95
CA LEU A 281 6.90 -0.21 1.69
C LEU A 281 8.23 -0.93 1.94
N GLU A 282 8.95 -0.55 2.99
CA GLU A 282 10.21 -1.18 3.38
C GLU A 282 10.01 -2.68 3.65
N ALA A 283 8.98 -3.05 4.42
CA ALA A 283 8.64 -4.45 4.67
C ALA A 283 8.40 -5.24 3.37
N ARG A 284 7.66 -4.66 2.41
CA ARG A 284 7.41 -5.28 1.10
C ARG A 284 8.70 -5.47 0.31
N LEU A 285 9.55 -4.44 0.26
CA LEU A 285 10.80 -4.46 -0.50
C LEU A 285 11.81 -5.43 0.12
N ARG A 286 11.91 -5.46 1.46
CA ARG A 286 12.73 -6.44 2.18
C ARG A 286 12.24 -7.86 1.97
N MET A 287 10.92 -8.08 1.92
CA MET A 287 10.37 -9.38 1.56
C MET A 287 10.85 -9.83 0.17
N ALA A 288 10.65 -8.99 -0.86
CA ALA A 288 11.08 -9.30 -2.22
C ALA A 288 12.60 -9.52 -2.29
N ARG A 289 13.40 -8.64 -1.69
CA ARG A 289 14.86 -8.74 -1.66
C ARG A 289 15.34 -9.98 -0.93
N GLY A 290 14.74 -10.32 0.21
CA GLY A 290 15.05 -11.52 0.98
C GLY A 290 14.83 -12.79 0.17
N LEU A 291 13.70 -12.90 -0.54
CA LEU A 291 13.41 -14.02 -1.42
C LEU A 291 14.39 -14.13 -2.59
N CYS A 292 14.71 -13.00 -3.24
CA CYS A 292 15.74 -12.97 -4.30
C CYS A 292 17.12 -13.38 -3.76
N ARG A 293 17.50 -12.92 -2.57
CA ARG A 293 18.76 -13.29 -1.90
C ARG A 293 18.80 -14.77 -1.57
N TYR A 294 17.69 -15.34 -1.11
CA TYR A 294 17.60 -16.77 -0.83
C TYR A 294 17.82 -17.61 -2.08
N ALA A 295 17.14 -17.25 -3.18
CA ALA A 295 17.29 -17.94 -4.46
C ALA A 295 18.71 -17.83 -5.04
N ALA A 296 19.45 -16.77 -4.68
CA ALA A 296 20.86 -16.59 -5.01
C ALA A 296 21.83 -17.27 -4.00
N GLY A 297 21.32 -18.00 -3.00
CA GLY A 297 22.13 -18.69 -1.99
C GLY A 297 22.75 -17.77 -0.94
N SER A 298 22.24 -16.56 -0.74
CA SER A 298 22.77 -15.60 0.23
C SER A 298 22.20 -15.81 1.63
N ALA A 299 23.09 -15.90 2.63
CA ALA A 299 22.72 -15.98 4.04
C ALA A 299 22.01 -14.72 4.57
N ALA A 300 22.09 -13.59 3.85
CA ALA A 300 21.41 -12.36 4.23
C ALA A 300 19.88 -12.39 4.02
N ALA A 301 19.36 -13.45 3.37
CA ALA A 301 17.94 -13.60 3.09
C ALA A 301 17.07 -13.62 4.36
N ASP A 302 17.46 -14.39 5.38
CA ASP A 302 16.67 -14.52 6.60
C ASP A 302 16.60 -13.20 7.38
N ALA A 303 17.71 -12.47 7.45
CA ALA A 303 17.75 -11.15 8.10
C ALA A 303 16.79 -10.14 7.45
N ASP A 304 16.67 -10.15 6.11
CA ASP A 304 15.70 -9.30 5.41
C ASP A 304 14.25 -9.68 5.72
N LEU A 305 13.93 -10.98 5.74
CA LEU A 305 12.58 -11.45 6.02
C LEU A 305 12.19 -11.23 7.48
N GLN A 306 13.12 -11.40 8.42
CA GLN A 306 12.92 -11.05 9.83
C GLN A 306 12.67 -9.56 10.03
N ALA A 307 13.46 -8.70 9.38
CA ALA A 307 13.24 -7.26 9.41
C ALA A 307 11.88 -6.87 8.81
N ALA A 308 11.46 -7.51 7.72
CA ALA A 308 10.14 -7.29 7.13
C ALA A 308 8.99 -7.69 8.08
N ILE A 309 9.12 -8.81 8.80
CA ILE A 309 8.17 -9.22 9.84
C ILE A 309 8.09 -8.18 10.95
N LEU A 310 9.24 -7.76 11.50
CA LEU A 310 9.30 -6.78 12.59
C LEU A 310 8.65 -5.45 12.21
N LEU A 311 8.94 -4.95 11.00
CA LEU A 311 8.33 -3.72 10.47
C LEU A 311 6.81 -3.85 10.35
N ALA A 312 6.33 -4.97 9.79
CA ALA A 312 4.91 -5.21 9.61
C ALA A 312 4.16 -5.38 10.95
N ASP A 313 4.73 -6.12 11.90
CA ASP A 313 4.15 -6.30 13.24
C ASP A 313 4.12 -4.97 14.02
N THR A 314 5.21 -4.19 13.95
CA THR A 314 5.29 -2.85 14.58
C THR A 314 4.23 -1.91 14.01
N ALA A 315 4.01 -1.95 12.69
CA ALA A 315 2.97 -1.18 12.03
C ALA A 315 1.55 -1.77 12.21
N ARG A 316 1.41 -2.94 12.86
CA ARG A 316 0.15 -3.69 12.99
C ARG A 316 -0.51 -4.03 11.64
N ALA A 317 0.30 -4.48 10.69
CA ALA A 317 -0.11 -4.91 9.36
C ALA A 317 -0.09 -6.45 9.23
N PRO A 318 -1.08 -7.18 9.79
CA PRO A 318 -1.02 -8.63 9.93
C PRO A 318 -0.92 -9.34 8.57
N TYR A 319 -1.60 -8.87 7.53
CA TYR A 319 -1.50 -9.51 6.21
C TYR A 319 -0.09 -9.45 5.61
N MET A 320 0.65 -8.38 5.84
CA MET A 320 2.04 -8.30 5.40
C MET A 320 2.90 -9.26 6.22
N ALA A 321 2.79 -9.20 7.54
CA ALA A 321 3.60 -10.02 8.44
C ALA A 321 3.35 -11.52 8.22
N GLY A 322 2.09 -11.92 8.07
CA GLY A 322 1.68 -13.29 7.78
C GLY A 322 2.15 -13.77 6.41
N ARG A 323 2.12 -12.91 5.38
CA ARG A 323 2.67 -13.25 4.04
C ARG A 323 4.18 -13.53 4.13
N VAL A 324 4.94 -12.72 4.86
CA VAL A 324 6.39 -12.93 5.02
C VAL A 324 6.68 -14.23 5.76
N ARG A 325 5.98 -14.53 6.86
CA ARG A 325 6.09 -15.80 7.60
C ARG A 325 5.79 -17.02 6.73
N TYR A 326 4.70 -16.93 5.96
CA TYR A 326 4.35 -17.97 4.99
C TYR A 326 5.47 -18.18 3.97
N GLU A 327 6.00 -17.12 3.38
CA GLU A 327 7.08 -17.22 2.41
C GLU A 327 8.36 -17.79 3.04
N ARG A 328 8.74 -17.40 4.26
CA ARG A 328 9.88 -18.01 4.98
C ARG A 328 9.73 -19.53 5.08
N HIS A 329 8.56 -20.03 5.49
CA HIS A 329 8.30 -21.46 5.55
C HIS A 329 8.28 -22.12 4.16
N ARG A 330 7.62 -21.51 3.18
CA ARG A 330 7.55 -22.02 1.79
C ARG A 330 8.94 -22.23 1.19
N TRP A 331 9.87 -21.32 1.46
CA TRP A 331 11.24 -21.38 0.94
C TRP A 331 12.17 -22.21 1.83
N GLY A 332 11.71 -22.78 2.95
CA GLY A 332 12.53 -23.60 3.85
C GLY A 332 13.50 -22.80 4.73
N LEU A 333 13.22 -21.51 4.95
CA LEU A 333 13.97 -20.65 5.85
C LEU A 333 13.49 -20.74 7.31
N SER A 334 12.32 -21.34 7.54
CA SER A 334 11.79 -21.63 8.87
C SER A 334 11.07 -22.96 8.84
N GLU A 335 11.36 -23.82 9.82
CA GLU A 335 10.62 -25.07 10.10
C GLU A 335 9.68 -24.91 11.31
N ASP A 336 9.57 -23.70 11.85
CA ASP A 336 8.75 -23.41 13.03
C ASP A 336 7.26 -23.47 12.69
N LEU A 337 6.58 -24.49 13.22
CA LEU A 337 5.14 -24.68 13.04
C LEU A 337 4.32 -23.58 13.70
N ASP A 338 4.81 -22.97 14.79
CA ASP A 338 4.09 -21.89 15.47
C ASP A 338 4.14 -20.60 14.65
N GLU A 339 5.26 -20.33 13.99
CA GLU A 339 5.37 -19.23 13.02
C GLU A 339 4.38 -19.42 11.85
N LEU A 340 4.24 -20.65 11.33
CA LEU A 340 3.29 -20.95 10.25
C LEU A 340 1.83 -20.88 10.71
N ARG A 341 1.51 -21.30 11.94
CA ARG A 341 0.18 -21.09 12.54
C ARG A 341 -0.13 -19.60 12.68
N GLN A 342 0.83 -18.81 13.16
CA GLN A 342 0.70 -17.37 13.23
C GLN A 342 0.45 -16.75 11.84
N ALA A 343 1.11 -17.25 10.80
CA ALA A 343 0.84 -16.83 9.42
C ALA A 343 -0.61 -17.11 9.01
N CYS A 344 -1.15 -18.29 9.31
CA CYS A 344 -2.54 -18.65 9.05
C CYS A 344 -3.52 -17.70 9.77
N ASP A 345 -3.29 -17.40 11.05
CA ASP A 345 -4.14 -16.50 11.84
C ASP A 345 -4.13 -15.08 11.27
N GLN A 346 -2.93 -14.56 11.02
CA GLN A 346 -2.72 -13.22 10.47
C GLN A 346 -3.30 -13.09 9.06
N LEU A 347 -3.31 -14.16 8.24
CA LEU A 347 -3.83 -14.16 6.88
C LEU A 347 -5.32 -14.52 6.78
N SER A 348 -6.02 -14.84 7.88
CA SER A 348 -7.39 -15.39 7.87
C SER A 348 -8.43 -14.62 7.04
N GLY A 349 -8.29 -13.29 6.89
CA GLY A 349 -9.17 -12.48 6.04
C GLY A 349 -8.76 -12.40 4.56
N ASN A 350 -7.58 -12.86 4.20
CA ASN A 350 -7.07 -12.87 2.83
C ASN A 350 -7.10 -14.31 2.27
N GLN A 351 -8.25 -14.72 1.72
CA GLN A 351 -8.54 -16.12 1.37
C GLN A 351 -7.48 -16.80 0.48
N PRO A 352 -6.93 -16.15 -0.57
CA PRO A 352 -5.86 -16.75 -1.36
C PRO A 352 -4.63 -17.10 -0.52
N TRP A 353 -4.12 -16.13 0.25
CA TRP A 353 -2.91 -16.33 1.06
C TRP A 353 -3.16 -17.23 2.27
N PHE A 354 -4.32 -17.12 2.92
CA PHE A 354 -4.74 -18.03 3.98
C PHE A 354 -4.76 -19.48 3.51
N SER A 355 -5.31 -19.74 2.32
CA SER A 355 -5.37 -21.09 1.76
C SER A 355 -3.97 -21.62 1.43
N LYS A 356 -3.07 -20.77 0.91
CA LYS A 356 -1.66 -21.13 0.66
C LYS A 356 -0.91 -21.45 1.95
N ALA A 357 -1.08 -20.65 3.01
CA ALA A 357 -0.49 -20.91 4.32
C ALA A 357 -1.05 -22.18 4.98
N THR A 358 -2.37 -22.38 4.90
CA THR A 358 -3.04 -23.58 5.42
C THR A 358 -2.57 -24.85 4.71
N LEU A 359 -2.34 -24.79 3.38
CA LEU A 359 -1.77 -25.90 2.63
C LEU A 359 -0.33 -26.21 3.06
N ALA A 360 0.48 -25.18 3.32
CA ALA A 360 1.83 -25.37 3.85
C ALA A 360 1.79 -26.03 5.25
N LEU A 361 0.84 -25.64 6.10
CA LEU A 361 0.66 -26.24 7.42
C LEU A 361 0.24 -27.70 7.33
N ALA A 362 -0.70 -28.02 6.44
CA ALA A 362 -1.10 -29.40 6.17
C ALA A 362 0.09 -30.27 5.75
N ARG A 363 0.98 -29.75 4.89
CA ARG A 363 2.19 -30.46 4.47
C ARG A 363 3.15 -30.71 5.63
N ALA A 364 3.32 -29.74 6.52
CA ALA A 364 4.22 -29.85 7.66
C ALA A 364 3.70 -30.85 8.72
N LEU A 365 2.37 -30.96 8.85
CA LEU A 365 1.72 -31.89 9.77
C LEU A 365 1.58 -33.32 9.24
N ARG A 366 1.84 -33.58 7.95
CA ARG A 366 1.50 -34.86 7.28
C ARG A 366 2.08 -36.11 7.95
N HIS A 367 3.18 -35.99 8.70
CA HIS A 367 3.82 -37.12 9.39
C HIS A 367 3.56 -37.12 10.90
N THR A 368 3.27 -35.97 11.50
CA THR A 368 3.10 -35.81 12.95
C THR A 368 1.64 -35.86 13.37
N ASP A 369 0.74 -35.34 12.54
CA ASP A 369 -0.71 -35.37 12.72
C ASP A 369 -1.43 -35.54 11.36
N PRO A 370 -1.41 -36.75 10.78
CA PRO A 370 -2.02 -37.02 9.47
C PRO A 370 -3.54 -36.71 9.40
N PRO A 371 -4.36 -37.00 10.43
CA PRO A 371 -5.78 -36.64 10.41
C PRO A 371 -6.02 -35.13 10.27
N GLU A 372 -5.28 -34.31 11.02
CA GLU A 372 -5.38 -32.86 10.91
C GLU A 372 -4.86 -32.35 9.55
N ALA A 373 -3.73 -32.90 9.08
CA ALA A 373 -3.21 -32.60 7.75
C ALA A 373 -4.24 -32.87 6.65
N LEU A 374 -4.95 -34.02 6.72
CA LEU A 374 -5.97 -34.39 5.75
C LEU A 374 -7.16 -33.42 5.79
N ARG A 375 -7.60 -33.05 6.99
CA ARG A 375 -8.69 -32.08 7.19
C ARG A 375 -8.35 -30.72 6.57
N LEU A 376 -7.14 -30.21 6.83
CA LEU A 376 -6.68 -28.94 6.29
C LEU A 376 -6.51 -28.99 4.77
N ALA A 377 -5.87 -30.04 4.24
CA ALA A 377 -5.65 -30.23 2.80
C ALA A 377 -6.97 -30.34 2.01
N GLY A 378 -7.95 -31.08 2.55
CA GLY A 378 -9.28 -31.18 1.94
C GLY A 378 -10.01 -29.84 1.92
N ALA A 379 -9.95 -29.06 3.00
CA ALA A 379 -10.58 -27.74 3.06
C ALA A 379 -10.00 -26.76 2.03
N VAL A 380 -8.66 -26.70 1.90
CA VAL A 380 -8.02 -25.80 0.92
C VAL A 380 -8.21 -26.26 -0.52
N LEU A 381 -8.30 -27.58 -0.79
CA LEU A 381 -8.62 -28.10 -2.12
C LEU A 381 -9.95 -27.54 -2.65
N CYS A 382 -10.99 -27.52 -1.81
CA CYS A 382 -12.27 -26.93 -2.17
C CYS A 382 -12.15 -25.43 -2.46
N ARG A 383 -11.39 -24.70 -1.64
CA ARG A 383 -11.18 -23.24 -1.82
C ARG A 383 -10.40 -22.91 -3.09
N PHE A 384 -9.29 -23.59 -3.36
CA PHE A 384 -8.52 -23.38 -4.58
C PHE A 384 -9.34 -23.68 -5.84
N THR A 385 -10.20 -24.71 -5.78
CA THR A 385 -11.15 -24.99 -6.87
C THR A 385 -12.11 -23.83 -7.08
N ALA A 386 -12.70 -23.28 -6.02
CA ALA A 386 -13.63 -22.16 -6.11
C ALA A 386 -12.96 -20.85 -6.60
N MET A 387 -11.69 -20.63 -6.26
CA MET A 387 -10.92 -19.44 -6.65
C MET A 387 -10.29 -19.54 -8.05
N GLY A 388 -10.31 -20.72 -8.69
CA GLY A 388 -9.63 -20.94 -9.98
C GLY A 388 -8.10 -21.07 -9.88
N LEU A 389 -7.55 -21.38 -8.70
CA LEU A 389 -6.11 -21.55 -8.49
C LEU A 389 -5.68 -22.99 -8.83
N HIS A 390 -5.52 -23.28 -10.12
CA HIS A 390 -5.32 -24.65 -10.62
C HIS A 390 -4.04 -25.33 -10.12
N ALA A 391 -2.91 -24.62 -10.09
CA ALA A 391 -1.65 -25.19 -9.64
C ALA A 391 -1.71 -25.58 -8.14
N GLU A 392 -2.21 -24.70 -7.29
CA GLU A 392 -2.40 -24.97 -5.86
C GLU A 392 -3.45 -26.05 -5.60
N ARG A 393 -4.52 -26.09 -6.40
CA ARG A 393 -5.53 -27.15 -6.34
C ARG A 393 -4.89 -28.52 -6.58
N ASP A 394 -4.05 -28.65 -7.61
CA ASP A 394 -3.43 -29.92 -7.97
C ASP A 394 -2.44 -30.38 -6.90
N ILE A 395 -1.71 -29.44 -6.29
CA ILE A 395 -0.87 -29.70 -5.13
C ILE A 395 -1.70 -30.20 -3.94
N ALA A 396 -2.79 -29.51 -3.60
CA ALA A 396 -3.64 -29.89 -2.48
C ALA A 396 -4.26 -31.28 -2.69
N LYS A 397 -4.69 -31.57 -3.92
CA LYS A 397 -5.20 -32.87 -4.32
C LYS A 397 -4.15 -33.98 -4.13
N ALA A 398 -2.93 -33.76 -4.59
CA ALA A 398 -1.85 -34.75 -4.43
C ALA A 398 -1.60 -35.08 -2.94
N LEU A 399 -1.64 -34.08 -2.06
CA LEU A 399 -1.49 -34.28 -0.62
C LEU A 399 -2.68 -35.05 -0.01
N VAL A 400 -3.91 -34.76 -0.44
CA VAL A 400 -5.10 -35.53 -0.01
C VAL A 400 -4.98 -36.98 -0.45
N ASP A 401 -4.61 -37.23 -1.72
CA ASP A 401 -4.45 -38.58 -2.27
C ASP A 401 -3.33 -39.37 -1.57
N GLU A 402 -2.28 -38.69 -1.09
CA GLU A 402 -1.21 -39.27 -0.26
C GLU A 402 -1.72 -39.66 1.12
N LEU A 403 -2.44 -38.77 1.82
CA LEU A 403 -2.89 -38.96 3.20
C LEU A 403 -4.05 -39.96 3.36
N VAL A 404 -4.73 -40.32 2.27
CA VAL A 404 -5.81 -41.32 2.25
C VAL A 404 -5.27 -42.76 2.08
N ARG A 405 -4.05 -42.91 1.57
CA ARG A 405 -3.39 -44.22 1.41
C ARG A 405 -2.78 -44.69 2.73
#